data_AF-B0MMQ7-F1
#
_entry.id   AF-B0MMQ7-F1
#
_cell.length_a   1.000
_cell.length_b   1.000
_cell.length_c   1.000
_cell.angle_alpha   90.00
_cell.angle_beta   90.00
_cell.angle_gamma   90.00
#
_symmetry.space_group_name_H-M   'P 1'
#
loop_
_entity.id
_entity.type
_entity.pdbx_description
1 polymer ?
#
loop_
_entity_poly.entity_id
_entity_poly.type
_entity_poly.pdbx_seq_one_letter_code
_entity_poly.pdbx_strand_id
1 'polypeptide(L)'
;MVTKTVTVVNEQGLHMRPAGQLAAEMKKFPGCTITIASGDKTAKATAVMQIMAAGFKKGSIVEITADGDNEQAALDKAVELFESGFGE
;
A
#
# COMPACT_ATOMS: atom_id res chain seq x y z
N MET A 1 -12.23 -1.29 -10.99
CA MET A 1 -10.78 -1.36 -10.76
C MET A 1 -10.12 -0.04 -11.10
N VAL A 2 -9.35 0.53 -10.16
CA VAL A 2 -8.52 1.73 -10.35
C VAL A 2 -7.08 1.49 -9.88
N THR A 3 -6.12 2.24 -10.40
CA THR A 3 -4.70 2.07 -10.07
C THR A 3 -3.94 3.38 -10.07
N LYS A 4 -2.89 3.47 -9.24
CA LYS A 4 -1.94 4.59 -9.23
C LYS A 4 -0.54 4.11 -8.82
N THR A 5 0.46 4.64 -9.52
CA THR A 5 1.87 4.43 -9.17
C THR A 5 2.34 5.48 -8.18
N VAL A 6 3.05 5.06 -7.13
CA VAL A 6 3.68 5.94 -6.13
C VAL A 6 5.09 5.48 -5.81
N THR A 7 5.89 6.36 -5.21
CA THR A 7 7.23 6.03 -4.71
C THR A 7 7.18 5.83 -3.21
N VAL A 8 7.82 4.77 -2.71
CA VAL A 8 8.03 4.57 -1.26
C VAL A 8 9.06 5.58 -0.77
N VAL A 9 8.65 6.53 0.07
CA VAL A 9 9.54 7.61 0.55
C VAL A 9 10.18 7.34 1.92
N ASN A 10 9.59 6.44 2.73
CA ASN A 10 10.09 6.05 4.04
C ASN A 10 11.56 5.60 3.99
N GLU A 11 12.40 6.12 4.89
CA GLU A 11 13.84 5.81 4.94
C GLU A 11 14.10 4.30 5.04
N GLN A 12 13.29 3.59 5.82
CA GLN A 12 13.41 2.15 6.02
C GLN A 12 12.49 1.31 5.11
N GLY A 13 11.79 1.95 4.16
CA GLY A 13 10.79 1.30 3.30
C GLY A 13 9.51 0.90 4.06
N LEU A 14 8.74 -0.05 3.51
CA LEU A 14 7.53 -0.57 4.15
C LEU A 14 7.83 -1.64 5.21
N HIS A 15 8.50 -1.23 6.29
CA HIS A 15 8.73 -2.08 7.47
C HIS A 15 7.48 -2.22 8.36
N MET A 16 7.63 -2.82 9.54
CA MET A 16 6.51 -3.19 10.43
C MET A 16 5.51 -2.05 10.71
N ARG A 17 5.99 -0.81 10.92
CA ARG A 17 5.13 0.33 11.27
C ARG A 17 4.28 0.82 10.08
N PRO A 18 4.85 1.27 8.95
CA PRO A 18 4.07 1.70 7.80
C PRO A 18 3.23 0.56 7.21
N ALA A 19 3.72 -0.68 7.22
CA ALA A 19 2.93 -1.85 6.79
C ALA A 19 1.71 -2.08 7.70
N GLY A 20 1.85 -1.89 9.01
CA GLY A 20 0.76 -1.97 9.98
C GLY A 20 -0.28 -0.85 9.80
N GLN A 21 0.17 0.39 9.60
CA GLN A 21 -0.70 1.53 9.34
C GLN A 21 -1.49 1.35 8.05
N LEU A 22 -0.82 0.94 6.96
CA LEU A 22 -1.49 0.63 5.70
C LEU A 22 -2.55 -0.45 5.89
N ALA A 23 -2.19 -1.56 6.53
CA ALA A 23 -3.12 -2.67 6.72
C ALA A 23 -4.31 -2.32 7.59
N ALA A 24 -4.12 -1.50 8.62
CA ALA A 24 -5.20 -1.01 9.46
C ALA A 24 -6.15 -0.10 8.67
N GLU A 25 -5.60 0.80 7.84
CA GLU A 25 -6.41 1.71 7.04
C GLU A 25 -7.18 0.97 5.95
N MET A 26 -6.52 0.07 5.21
CA MET A 26 -7.15 -0.67 4.11
C MET A 26 -8.24 -1.64 4.59
N LYS A 27 -8.20 -2.11 5.84
CA LYS A 27 -9.27 -2.91 6.44
C LYS A 27 -10.58 -2.13 6.64
N LYS A 28 -10.56 -0.80 6.57
CA LYS A 28 -11.77 0.05 6.65
C LYS A 28 -12.57 0.07 5.35
N PHE A 29 -12.05 -0.53 4.27
CA PHE A 29 -12.71 -0.65 2.99
C PHE A 29 -13.15 -2.10 2.74
N PRO A 30 -14.16 -2.61 3.46
CA PRO A 30 -14.70 -3.94 3.20
C PRO A 30 -15.28 -3.99 1.78
N GLY A 31 -15.08 -5.11 1.07
CA GLY A 31 -15.55 -5.25 -0.32
C GLY A 31 -14.60 -4.67 -1.37
N CYS A 32 -13.50 -4.06 -0.98
CA CYS A 32 -12.42 -3.64 -1.87
C CYS A 32 -11.15 -4.46 -1.61
N THR A 33 -10.54 -4.99 -2.67
CA THR A 33 -9.22 -5.60 -2.61
C THR A 33 -8.17 -4.57 -3.03
N ILE A 34 -7.23 -4.28 -2.13
CA ILE A 34 -6.11 -3.39 -2.41
C ILE A 34 -4.81 -4.21 -2.48
N THR A 35 -4.10 -4.12 -3.59
CA THR A 35 -2.83 -4.78 -3.85
C THR A 35 -1.73 -3.77 -4.15
N ILE A 36 -0.50 -4.12 -3.76
CA ILE A 36 0.71 -3.35 -4.03
C ILE A 36 1.65 -4.24 -4.83
N ALA A 37 2.16 -3.75 -5.96
CA ALA A 37 3.06 -4.50 -6.83
C ALA A 37 4.29 -3.68 -7.26
N SER A 38 5.43 -4.35 -7.44
CA SER A 38 6.63 -3.78 -8.05
C SER A 38 7.48 -4.91 -8.62
N GLY A 39 7.50 -5.06 -9.95
CA GLY A 39 8.18 -6.17 -10.61
C GLY A 39 7.51 -7.51 -10.27
N ASP A 40 8.28 -8.46 -9.74
CA ASP A 40 7.84 -9.78 -9.28
C ASP A 40 7.23 -9.78 -7.87
N LYS A 41 7.32 -8.65 -7.15
CA LYS A 41 6.82 -8.50 -5.79
C LYS A 41 5.35 -8.09 -5.79
N THR A 42 4.55 -8.76 -4.99
CA THR A 42 3.14 -8.42 -4.76
C THR A 42 2.74 -8.64 -3.31
N ALA A 43 1.85 -7.81 -2.79
CA ALA A 43 1.27 -7.98 -1.46
C ALA A 43 -0.17 -7.45 -1.42
N LYS A 44 -1.04 -8.10 -0.64
CA LYS A 44 -2.31 -7.49 -0.23
C LYS A 44 -2.04 -6.41 0.80
N ALA A 45 -2.61 -5.22 0.59
CA ALA A 45 -2.39 -4.07 1.46
C ALA A 45 -2.98 -4.26 2.87
N THR A 46 -3.86 -5.24 3.09
CA THR A 46 -4.40 -5.64 4.41
C THR A 46 -3.56 -6.71 5.13
N ALA A 47 -2.56 -7.29 4.46
CA ALA A 47 -1.75 -8.40 4.96
C ALA A 47 -0.32 -7.92 5.32
N VAL A 48 -0.14 -7.43 6.56
CA VAL A 48 1.13 -6.89 7.07
C VAL A 48 2.34 -7.78 6.76
N MET A 49 2.21 -9.09 6.98
CA MET A 49 3.31 -10.03 6.74
C MET A 49 3.70 -10.14 5.25
N GLN A 50 2.74 -10.03 4.33
CA GLN A 50 3.03 -10.04 2.88
C GLN A 50 3.74 -8.75 2.45
N ILE A 51 3.30 -7.60 2.99
CA ILE A 51 3.93 -6.31 2.70
C ILE A 51 5.40 -6.34 3.14
N MET A 52 5.65 -6.82 4.36
CA MET A 52 7.02 -6.94 4.89
C MET A 52 7.86 -7.94 4.10
N ALA A 53 7.29 -9.09 3.73
CA ALA A 53 7.98 -10.11 2.94
C ALA A 53 8.34 -9.62 1.52
N ALA A 54 7.47 -8.81 0.89
CA ALA A 54 7.75 -8.18 -0.40
C ALA A 54 8.94 -7.20 -0.32
N GLY A 55 9.19 -6.60 0.85
CA GLY A 55 10.39 -5.80 1.12
C GLY A 55 10.50 -4.61 0.16
N PHE A 56 9.43 -3.82 0.05
CA PHE A 56 9.43 -2.57 -0.71
C PHE A 56 10.30 -1.53 0.02
N LYS A 57 11.45 -1.19 -0.58
CA LYS A 57 12.45 -0.29 0.00
C LYS A 57 12.18 1.16 -0.40
N LYS A 58 12.81 2.12 0.29
CA LYS A 58 12.88 3.52 -0.16
C LYS A 58 13.23 3.62 -1.65
N GLY A 59 12.53 4.47 -2.39
CA GLY A 59 12.69 4.66 -3.82
C GLY A 59 12.05 3.58 -4.69
N SER A 60 11.45 2.53 -4.11
CA SER A 60 10.66 1.57 -4.88
C SER A 60 9.47 2.28 -5.50
N ILE A 61 9.31 2.12 -6.81
CA ILE A 61 8.12 2.54 -7.54
C ILE A 61 7.12 1.39 -7.43
N VAL A 62 6.02 1.61 -6.73
CA VAL A 62 4.98 0.61 -6.54
C VAL A 62 3.69 1.02 -7.23
N GLU A 63 3.03 0.06 -7.85
CA GLU A 63 1.66 0.21 -8.35
C GLU A 63 0.69 -0.23 -7.25
N ILE A 64 -0.22 0.67 -6.87
CA ILE A 64 -1.32 0.38 -5.96
C ILE A 64 -2.58 0.22 -6.80
N THR A 65 -3.22 -0.92 -6.66
CA THR A 65 -4.46 -1.25 -7.36
C THR A 65 -5.55 -1.49 -6.34
N ALA A 66 -6.71 -0.84 -6.52
CA ALA A 66 -7.91 -1.06 -5.74
C ALA A 66 -9.02 -1.58 -6.67
N ASP A 67 -9.67 -2.65 -6.25
CA ASP A 67 -10.73 -3.30 -7.03
C ASP A 67 -11.90 -3.69 -6.13
N GLY A 68 -13.06 -3.08 -6.38
CA GLY A 68 -14.31 -3.34 -5.66
C GLY A 68 -14.98 -2.08 -5.12
N ASP A 69 -15.72 -2.23 -4.02
CA ASP A 69 -16.56 -1.16 -3.49
C ASP A 69 -15.72 0.02 -2.98
N ASN A 70 -16.11 1.25 -3.36
CA ASN A 70 -15.38 2.48 -3.00
C ASN A 70 -13.89 2.45 -3.39
N GLU A 71 -13.54 1.75 -4.47
CA GLU A 71 -12.16 1.57 -4.92
C GLU A 71 -11.38 2.88 -5.11
N GLN A 72 -12.03 3.95 -5.59
CA GLN A 72 -11.38 5.26 -5.72
C GLN A 72 -10.99 5.83 -4.35
N ALA A 73 -11.90 5.78 -3.37
CA ALA A 73 -11.62 6.27 -2.02
C ALA A 73 -10.55 5.42 -1.31
N ALA A 74 -10.56 4.10 -1.55
CA ALA A 74 -9.54 3.19 -1.02
C ALA A 74 -8.16 3.49 -1.62
N LEU A 75 -8.09 3.70 -2.94
CA LEU A 75 -6.88 4.06 -3.65
C LEU A 75 -6.35 5.42 -3.16
N ASP A 76 -7.20 6.44 -3.09
CA ASP A 76 -6.82 7.79 -2.66
C ASP A 76 -6.23 7.76 -1.25
N LYS A 77 -6.84 7.01 -0.32
CA LYS A 77 -6.34 6.87 1.05
C LYS A 77 -5.02 6.10 1.12
N ALA A 78 -4.87 5.05 0.32
CA ALA A 78 -3.60 4.33 0.23
C ALA A 78 -2.50 5.27 -0.29
N VAL A 79 -2.74 5.96 -1.40
CA VAL A 79 -1.81 6.91 -2.03
C VAL A 79 -1.41 8.02 -1.05
N GLU A 80 -2.35 8.60 -0.31
CA GLU A 80 -2.08 9.61 0.72
C GLU A 80 -1.09 9.09 1.78
N LEU A 81 -1.25 7.85 2.25
CA LEU A 81 -0.32 7.25 3.22
C LEU A 81 1.09 7.09 2.65
N PHE A 82 1.22 6.70 1.38
CA PHE A 82 2.52 6.59 0.72
C PHE A 82 3.17 7.97 0.49
N GLU A 83 2.40 8.96 0.02
CA GLU A 83 2.90 10.31 -0.26
C GLU A 83 3.28 11.05 1.04
N SER A 84 2.57 10.81 2.14
CA SER A 84 2.90 11.35 3.46
C SER A 84 4.04 10.61 4.18
N GLY A 85 4.58 9.55 3.58
CA GLY A 85 5.60 8.71 4.21
C GLY A 85 5.12 8.08 5.52
N PHE A 86 3.82 7.84 5.68
CA PHE A 86 3.22 7.27 6.89
C PHE A 86 3.50 8.05 8.19
N GLY A 87 3.94 9.31 8.09
CA GLY A 87 4.29 10.17 9.22
C GLY A 87 5.68 9.91 9.81
N GLU A 88 6.62 9.39 9.02
CA GLU A 88 8.02 9.14 9.40
C GLU A 88 8.99 10.20 8.86
#